data_AF-A0A380BXM4-F1
#
_entry.id   AF-A0A380BXM4-F1
#
_cell.length_a   1.000
_cell.length_b   1.000
_cell.length_c   1.000
_cell.angle_alpha   90.00
_cell.angle_beta   90.00
_cell.angle_gamma   90.00
#
_symmetry.space_group_name_H-M   'P 1'
#
loop_
_entity.id
_entity.type
_entity.pdbx_description
1 polymer ?
#
loop_
_entity_poly.entity_id
_entity_poly.type
_entity_poly.pdbx_seq_one_letter_code
_entity_poly.pdbx_strand_id
1 'polypeptide(L)'
;MIKRMYKIYVLAALGLASCTKDFVDINKDPNKLTGVGQREMPFMFAKAQSSSALNRSFYQTVQNLGADLYAQYFALTSTSFATDRYALVPDWQRRFWTVVYVDTAPQLKSILSNAEPNSGEAALANILWVYAFHRLTDHFGPVPYFDAAEAKDVIPYDPMDKIYDDFFRPADQVGCGPESASSRNKGF
;
A
#
# COMPACT_ATOMS: atom_id res chain seq x y z
N MET A 1 54.07 24.28 -31.11
CA MET A 1 53.16 24.13 -29.95
C MET A 1 51.72 23.83 -30.36
N ILE A 2 51.12 24.55 -31.33
CA ILE A 2 49.72 24.38 -31.78
C ILE A 2 49.34 22.94 -32.20
N LYS A 3 50.20 22.24 -32.96
CA LYS A 3 49.95 20.84 -33.38
C LYS A 3 49.91 19.83 -32.21
N ARG A 4 50.55 20.15 -31.07
CA ARG A 4 50.56 19.31 -29.87
C ARG A 4 49.31 19.54 -29.02
N MET A 5 48.78 20.77 -29.01
CA MET A 5 47.50 21.10 -28.38
C MET A 5 46.31 20.52 -29.15
N TYR A 6 46.32 20.52 -30.49
CA TYR A 6 45.27 19.89 -31.30
C TYR A 6 45.04 18.41 -30.96
N LYS A 7 46.12 17.64 -30.73
CA LYS A 7 46.03 16.23 -30.32
C LYS A 7 45.37 16.05 -28.95
N ILE A 8 45.58 16.99 -28.02
CA ILE A 8 44.96 16.97 -26.68
C ILE A 8 43.46 17.27 -26.79
N TYR A 9 43.08 18.27 -27.60
CA TYR A 9 41.68 18.61 -27.82
C TYR A 9 40.88 17.50 -28.52
N VAL A 10 41.47 16.81 -29.51
CA VAL A 10 40.82 15.66 -30.17
C VAL A 10 40.64 14.48 -29.21
N LEU A 11 41.61 14.23 -28.33
CA LEU A 11 41.52 13.15 -27.33
C LEU A 11 40.47 13.46 -26.24
N ALA A 12 40.36 14.71 -25.81
CA ALA A 12 39.35 15.15 -24.85
C ALA A 12 37.92 15.07 -25.45
N ALA A 13 37.75 15.40 -26.73
CA ALA A 13 36.46 15.30 -27.42
C ALA A 13 35.97 13.85 -27.56
N LEU A 14 36.88 12.88 -27.74
CA LEU A 14 36.55 11.44 -27.80
C LEU A 14 36.08 10.88 -26.45
N GLY A 15 36.52 11.44 -25.33
CA GLY A 15 36.11 11.02 -23.98
C GLY A 15 34.66 11.38 -23.61
N LEU A 16 34.09 12.43 -24.22
CA LEU A 16 32.73 12.88 -23.91
C LEU A 16 31.64 12.03 -24.60
N ALA A 17 31.97 11.26 -25.64
CA ALA A 17 31.00 10.47 -26.41
C ALA A 17 30.78 9.04 -25.88
N SER A 18 31.58 8.59 -24.91
CA SER A 18 31.62 7.16 -24.49
C SER A 18 31.02 6.87 -23.11
N CYS A 19 30.70 7.86 -22.28
CA CYS A 19 30.41 7.62 -20.85
C CYS A 19 28.92 7.55 -20.46
N THR A 20 27.97 7.66 -21.40
CA THR A 20 26.53 7.73 -21.05
C THR A 20 25.62 6.79 -21.83
N LYS A 21 26.12 6.01 -22.80
CA LYS A 21 25.27 5.20 -23.69
C LYS A 21 24.41 4.17 -22.96
N ASP A 22 24.95 3.54 -21.92
CA ASP A 22 24.26 2.43 -21.21
C ASP A 22 23.87 2.82 -19.78
N PHE A 23 23.88 4.11 -19.43
CA PHE A 23 23.59 4.54 -18.06
C PHE A 23 22.19 4.13 -17.60
N VAL A 24 21.18 4.21 -18.49
CA VAL A 24 19.81 3.79 -18.15
C VAL A 24 19.73 2.28 -17.94
N ASP A 25 20.45 1.49 -18.74
CA ASP A 25 20.40 0.03 -18.67
C ASP A 25 21.24 -0.53 -17.51
N ILE A 26 22.38 0.08 -17.17
CA ILE A 26 23.19 -0.29 -15.99
C ILE A 26 22.43 0.04 -14.69
N ASN A 27 21.58 1.06 -14.69
CA ASN A 27 20.74 1.41 -13.54
C ASN A 27 19.38 0.70 -13.53
N LYS A 28 19.11 -0.23 -14.44
CA LYS A 28 17.95 -1.13 -14.33
C LYS A 28 18.29 -2.24 -13.34
N ASP A 29 17.62 -2.23 -12.19
CA ASP A 29 17.70 -3.32 -11.23
C ASP A 29 17.14 -4.62 -11.86
N PRO A 30 17.97 -5.65 -12.07
CA PRO A 30 17.52 -6.91 -12.67
C PRO A 30 16.55 -7.69 -11.76
N ASN A 31 16.44 -7.33 -10.49
CA ASN A 31 15.51 -7.94 -9.54
C ASN A 31 14.18 -7.19 -9.42
N LYS A 32 14.05 -6.03 -10.08
CA LYS A 32 12.81 -5.26 -10.05
C LYS A 32 11.73 -6.02 -10.82
N LEU A 33 10.53 -6.05 -10.26
CA LEU A 33 9.35 -6.54 -10.97
C LEU A 33 9.14 -5.72 -12.25
N THR A 34 9.18 -6.40 -13.40
CA THR A 34 8.98 -5.80 -14.72
C THR A 34 7.51 -5.64 -15.09
N GLY A 35 6.62 -6.29 -14.34
CA GLY A 35 5.16 -6.20 -14.45
C GLY A 35 4.48 -7.04 -13.37
N VAL A 36 3.17 -6.91 -13.26
CA VAL A 36 2.33 -7.71 -12.35
C VAL A 36 1.44 -8.59 -13.21
N GLY A 37 1.71 -9.89 -13.22
CA GLY A 37 0.91 -10.88 -13.92
C GLY A 37 0.46 -12.01 -13.01
N GLN A 38 -0.05 -13.08 -13.64
CA GLN A 38 -0.57 -14.28 -12.96
C GLN A 38 0.44 -14.93 -11.99
N ARG A 39 1.74 -14.78 -12.25
CA ARG A 39 2.79 -15.36 -11.43
C ARG A 39 3.12 -14.49 -10.22
N GLU A 40 2.97 -13.18 -10.33
CA GLU A 40 3.32 -12.20 -9.30
C GLU A 40 2.17 -11.94 -8.31
N MET A 41 0.92 -11.90 -8.81
CA MET A 41 -0.28 -11.62 -7.99
C MET A 41 -0.40 -12.50 -6.73
N PRO A 42 -0.15 -13.82 -6.76
CA PRO A 42 -0.22 -14.65 -5.56
C PRO A 42 0.75 -14.22 -4.44
N PHE A 43 1.97 -13.77 -4.80
CA PHE A 43 2.95 -13.29 -3.82
C PHE A 43 2.54 -11.96 -3.20
N MET A 44 1.99 -11.07 -4.03
CA MET A 44 1.45 -9.78 -3.58
C MET A 44 0.26 -9.99 -2.62
N PHE A 45 -0.64 -10.91 -2.98
CA PHE A 45 -1.78 -11.28 -2.13
C PHE A 45 -1.32 -11.89 -0.80
N ALA A 46 -0.35 -12.82 -0.83
CA ALA A 46 0.21 -13.42 0.38
C ALA A 46 0.83 -12.38 1.32
N LYS A 47 1.56 -11.38 0.77
CA LYS A 47 2.10 -10.25 1.55
C LYS A 47 0.98 -9.40 2.14
N ALA A 48 -0.04 -9.06 1.36
CA ALA A 48 -1.19 -8.30 1.84
C ALA A 48 -1.91 -9.04 2.96
N GLN A 49 -2.18 -10.34 2.77
CA GLN A 49 -2.89 -11.19 3.74
C GLN A 49 -2.13 -11.32 5.05
N SER A 50 -0.81 -11.56 4.98
CA SER A 50 0.04 -11.66 6.16
C SER A 50 0.10 -10.35 6.95
N SER A 51 0.02 -9.22 6.25
CA SER A 51 0.10 -7.90 6.86
C SER A 51 -1.24 -7.47 7.46
N SER A 52 -2.35 -7.62 6.74
CA SER A 52 -3.66 -7.12 7.18
C SER A 52 -4.26 -7.92 8.34
N ALA A 53 -4.13 -9.26 8.32
CA ALA A 53 -4.78 -10.13 9.30
C ALA A 53 -4.35 -9.82 10.74
N LEU A 54 -3.06 -9.98 11.02
CA LEU A 54 -2.43 -9.76 12.33
C LEU A 54 -0.92 -9.57 12.10
N ASN A 55 -0.53 -8.45 11.45
CA ASN A 55 0.87 -8.15 11.10
C ASN A 55 1.83 -8.63 12.21
N ARG A 56 2.64 -9.66 11.91
CA ARG A 56 3.45 -10.34 12.94
C ARG A 56 4.32 -9.38 13.74
N SER A 57 4.88 -8.37 13.06
CA SER A 57 5.79 -7.40 13.67
C SER A 57 5.08 -6.41 14.58
N PHE A 58 3.80 -6.13 14.33
CA PHE A 58 3.05 -5.07 15.03
C PHE A 58 1.87 -5.58 15.85
N TYR A 59 1.55 -6.88 15.81
CA TYR A 59 0.43 -7.50 16.50
C TYR A 59 0.28 -7.01 17.94
N GLN A 60 1.38 -7.00 18.70
CA GLN A 60 1.34 -6.56 20.10
C GLN A 60 0.79 -5.14 20.25
N THR A 61 1.21 -4.23 19.37
CA THR A 61 0.90 -2.79 19.49
C THR A 61 -0.33 -2.36 18.71
N VAL A 62 -0.80 -3.15 17.72
CA VAL A 62 -1.97 -2.83 16.88
C VAL A 62 -3.22 -3.63 17.24
N GLN A 63 -3.10 -4.64 18.11
CA GLN A 63 -4.22 -5.48 18.53
C GLN A 63 -4.19 -5.72 20.04
N ASN A 64 -3.13 -6.35 20.53
CA ASN A 64 -3.09 -6.87 21.91
C ASN A 64 -3.10 -5.77 22.99
N LEU A 65 -2.19 -4.79 22.89
CA LEU A 65 -2.09 -3.66 23.83
C LEU A 65 -3.09 -2.54 23.53
N GLY A 66 -3.94 -2.70 22.51
CA GLY A 66 -4.98 -1.77 22.11
C GLY A 66 -6.36 -2.39 22.28
N ALA A 67 -7.00 -2.75 21.17
CA ALA A 67 -8.37 -3.24 21.14
C ALA A 67 -8.64 -4.43 22.09
N ASP A 68 -7.76 -5.43 22.16
CA ASP A 68 -7.99 -6.59 23.05
C ASP A 68 -7.95 -6.19 24.53
N LEU A 69 -7.03 -5.29 24.89
CA LEU A 69 -6.89 -4.78 26.25
C LEU A 69 -8.09 -3.90 26.63
N TYR A 70 -8.56 -3.06 25.72
CA TYR A 70 -9.73 -2.19 25.93
C TYR A 70 -11.05 -2.96 25.96
N ALA A 71 -11.13 -4.08 25.23
CA ALA A 71 -12.22 -5.04 25.33
C ALA A 71 -12.14 -5.95 26.57
N GLN A 72 -11.10 -5.79 27.41
CA GLN A 72 -10.86 -6.56 28.63
C GLN A 72 -10.67 -8.07 28.42
N TYR A 73 -10.20 -8.50 27.24
CA TYR A 73 -9.79 -9.89 27.03
C TYR A 73 -8.48 -10.23 27.75
N PHE A 74 -7.64 -9.23 28.00
CA PHE A 74 -6.38 -9.36 28.72
C PHE A 74 -6.25 -8.31 29.82
N ALA A 75 -5.30 -8.54 30.73
CA ALA A 75 -4.83 -7.56 31.70
C ALA A 75 -3.30 -7.53 31.69
N LEU A 76 -2.72 -6.37 31.91
CA LEU A 76 -1.27 -6.24 32.02
C LEU A 76 -0.78 -6.80 33.36
N THR A 77 0.22 -7.67 33.31
CA THR A 77 0.92 -8.21 34.49
C THR A 77 2.24 -7.48 34.76
N SER A 78 2.57 -6.47 33.95
CA SER A 78 3.79 -5.67 34.04
C SER A 78 3.46 -4.18 34.03
N THR A 79 4.28 -3.37 34.70
CA THR A 79 4.18 -1.91 34.73
C THR A 79 4.91 -1.23 33.57
N SER A 80 5.52 -1.99 32.66
CA SER A 80 6.26 -1.46 31.50
C SER A 80 5.37 -0.77 30.46
N PHE A 81 4.06 -1.01 30.50
CA PHE A 81 3.08 -0.37 29.63
C PHE A 81 2.02 0.34 30.46
N ALA A 82 1.42 1.38 29.87
CA ALA A 82 0.39 2.18 30.51
C ALA A 82 -0.92 2.23 29.70
N THR A 83 -1.04 1.38 28.68
CA THR A 83 -2.23 1.32 27.83
C THR A 83 -3.47 0.89 28.62
N ASP A 84 -3.32 0.05 29.65
CA ASP A 84 -4.39 -0.31 30.60
C ASP A 84 -5.02 0.89 31.34
N ARG A 85 -4.33 2.03 31.33
CA ARG A 85 -4.77 3.32 31.89
C ARG A 85 -5.04 4.36 30.79
N TYR A 86 -5.35 3.90 29.58
CA TYR A 86 -5.66 4.70 28.40
C TYR A 86 -4.52 5.60 27.91
N ALA A 87 -3.27 5.30 28.26
CA ALA A 87 -2.13 6.03 27.70
C ALA A 87 -1.86 5.57 26.26
N LEU A 88 -2.14 6.45 25.29
CA LEU A 88 -1.84 6.19 23.88
C LEU A 88 -0.37 6.47 23.58
N VAL A 89 0.29 5.51 22.94
CA VAL A 89 1.67 5.66 22.45
C VAL A 89 1.63 6.11 20.98
N PRO A 90 2.12 7.32 20.64
CA PRO A 90 2.00 7.86 19.28
C PRO A 90 2.63 6.98 18.19
N ASP A 91 3.81 6.43 18.42
CA ASP A 91 4.46 5.54 17.43
C ASP A 91 3.62 4.30 17.13
N TRP A 92 2.86 3.80 18.11
CA TRP A 92 2.00 2.63 17.91
C TRP A 92 0.78 2.96 17.09
N GLN A 93 0.22 4.17 17.25
CA GLN A 93 -0.90 4.62 16.43
C GLN A 93 -0.52 4.67 14.95
N ARG A 94 0.69 5.14 14.63
CA ARG A 94 1.23 5.13 13.26
C ARG A 94 1.30 3.73 12.63
N ARG A 95 1.51 2.67 13.43
CA ARG A 95 1.66 1.30 12.90
C ARG A 95 0.38 0.77 12.27
N PHE A 96 -0.79 1.15 12.77
CA PHE A 96 -2.07 0.81 12.12
C PHE A 96 -2.12 1.31 10.67
N TRP A 97 -1.64 2.54 10.46
CA TRP A 97 -1.55 3.17 9.14
C TRP A 97 -0.49 2.48 8.27
N THR A 98 0.67 2.14 8.82
CA THR A 98 1.70 1.37 8.08
C THR A 98 1.16 0.04 7.57
N VAL A 99 0.45 -0.71 8.41
CA VAL A 99 -0.13 -2.01 8.01
C VAL A 99 -1.05 -1.86 6.80
N VAL A 100 -1.90 -0.83 6.79
CA VAL A 100 -2.86 -0.61 5.70
C VAL A 100 -2.19 0.03 4.49
N TYR A 101 -1.60 1.21 4.63
CA TYR A 101 -1.15 2.03 3.49
C TYR A 101 0.21 1.66 2.92
N VAL A 102 1.08 0.96 3.68
CA VAL A 102 2.41 0.58 3.20
C VAL A 102 2.44 -0.90 2.84
N ASP A 103 1.93 -1.75 3.73
CA ASP A 103 2.10 -3.19 3.60
C ASP A 103 0.97 -3.90 2.84
N THR A 104 -0.25 -3.34 2.83
CA THR A 104 -1.45 -4.02 2.33
C THR A 104 -2.03 -3.36 1.07
N ALA A 105 -2.55 -2.14 1.18
CA ALA A 105 -3.32 -1.47 0.13
C ALA A 105 -2.55 -1.35 -1.20
N PRO A 106 -1.24 -1.03 -1.25
CA PRO A 106 -0.50 -0.99 -2.51
C PRO A 106 -0.44 -2.34 -3.23
N GLN A 107 -0.35 -3.44 -2.48
CA GLN A 107 -0.32 -4.78 -3.04
C GLN A 107 -1.68 -5.12 -3.68
N LEU A 108 -2.77 -4.84 -2.95
CA LEU A 108 -4.13 -5.08 -3.41
C LEU A 108 -4.49 -4.20 -4.61
N LYS A 109 -4.15 -2.91 -4.57
CA LYS A 109 -4.39 -1.98 -5.67
C LYS A 109 -3.69 -2.45 -6.94
N SER A 110 -2.46 -2.94 -6.83
CA SER A 110 -1.73 -3.46 -7.97
C SER A 110 -2.37 -4.74 -8.54
N ILE A 111 -2.87 -5.64 -7.69
CA ILE A 111 -3.66 -6.80 -8.16
C ILE A 111 -4.92 -6.32 -8.89
N LEU A 112 -5.69 -5.41 -8.29
CA LEU A 112 -6.93 -4.90 -8.88
C LEU A 112 -6.73 -4.18 -10.22
N SER A 113 -5.58 -3.53 -10.41
CA SER A 113 -5.22 -2.88 -11.69
C SER A 113 -4.77 -3.85 -12.78
N ASN A 114 -4.41 -5.10 -12.46
CA ASN A 114 -3.84 -6.07 -13.41
C ASN A 114 -4.66 -7.36 -13.55
N ALA A 115 -5.59 -7.64 -12.62
CA ALA A 115 -6.50 -8.77 -12.71
C ALA A 115 -7.66 -8.50 -13.67
N GLU A 116 -8.19 -9.55 -14.28
CA GLU A 116 -9.41 -9.45 -15.08
C GLU A 116 -10.58 -8.99 -14.19
N PRO A 117 -11.44 -8.07 -14.67
CA PRO A 117 -12.66 -7.72 -13.96
C PRO A 117 -13.48 -8.98 -13.65
N ASN A 118 -14.00 -9.08 -12.43
CA ASN A 118 -14.76 -10.24 -11.93
C ASN A 118 -13.98 -11.56 -11.79
N SER A 119 -12.64 -11.54 -11.87
CA SER A 119 -11.84 -12.73 -11.57
C SER A 119 -11.86 -13.07 -10.07
N GLY A 120 -11.45 -14.30 -9.74
CA GLY A 120 -11.28 -14.72 -8.34
C GLY A 120 -10.21 -13.89 -7.61
N GLU A 121 -9.14 -13.51 -8.30
CA GLU A 121 -8.08 -12.64 -7.78
C GLU A 121 -8.61 -11.26 -7.43
N ALA A 122 -9.42 -10.65 -8.31
CA ALA A 122 -10.06 -9.37 -8.05
C ALA A 122 -11.03 -9.48 -6.86
N ALA A 123 -11.85 -10.54 -6.81
CA ALA A 123 -12.78 -10.75 -5.69
C ALA A 123 -12.04 -10.90 -4.34
N LEU A 124 -10.97 -11.71 -4.29
CA LEU A 124 -10.15 -11.88 -3.09
C LEU A 124 -9.46 -10.58 -2.67
N ALA A 125 -8.92 -9.82 -3.63
CA ALA A 125 -8.28 -8.54 -3.35
C ALA A 125 -9.27 -7.53 -2.77
N ASN A 126 -10.51 -7.46 -3.28
CA ASN A 126 -11.55 -6.58 -2.75
C ASN A 126 -12.01 -6.99 -1.34
N ILE A 127 -12.18 -8.29 -1.07
CA ILE A 127 -12.50 -8.77 0.29
C ILE A 127 -11.42 -8.34 1.29
N LEU A 128 -10.15 -8.52 0.92
CA LEU A 128 -9.04 -8.18 1.79
C LEU A 128 -8.85 -6.65 1.93
N TRP A 129 -9.24 -5.89 0.91
CA TRP A 129 -9.29 -4.43 0.95
C TRP A 129 -10.29 -3.96 2.01
N VAL A 130 -11.54 -4.47 1.94
CA VAL A 130 -12.57 -4.21 2.96
C VAL A 130 -12.07 -4.61 4.35
N TYR A 131 -11.49 -5.81 4.48
CA TYR A 131 -10.91 -6.30 5.74
C TYR A 131 -9.90 -5.31 6.35
N ALA A 132 -8.96 -4.82 5.54
CA ALA A 132 -7.93 -3.91 6.01
C ALA A 132 -8.49 -2.53 6.41
N PHE A 133 -9.43 -1.99 5.62
CA PHE A 133 -9.95 -0.66 5.84
C PHE A 133 -11.03 -0.58 6.92
N HIS A 134 -11.88 -1.60 7.11
CA HIS A 134 -12.85 -1.58 8.20
C HIS A 134 -12.12 -1.50 9.55
N ARG A 135 -11.05 -2.28 9.71
CA ARG A 135 -10.20 -2.28 10.91
C ARG A 135 -9.61 -0.91 11.21
N LEU A 136 -9.26 -0.16 10.17
CA LEU A 136 -8.66 1.16 10.33
C LEU A 136 -9.71 2.22 10.65
N THR A 137 -10.80 2.25 9.89
CA THR A 137 -11.86 3.25 10.09
C THR A 137 -12.62 3.01 11.41
N ASP A 138 -12.75 1.76 11.87
CA ASP A 138 -13.30 1.44 13.19
C ASP A 138 -12.45 2.02 14.34
N HIS A 139 -11.14 2.17 14.13
CA HIS A 139 -10.22 2.68 15.14
C HIS A 139 -10.08 4.20 15.09
N PHE A 140 -10.09 4.81 13.90
CA PHE A 140 -9.78 6.24 13.70
C PHE A 140 -10.96 7.09 13.21
N GLY A 141 -12.09 6.48 12.83
CA GLY A 141 -13.19 7.15 12.15
C GLY A 141 -12.82 7.46 10.69
N PRO A 142 -13.00 8.70 10.21
CA PRO A 142 -12.63 9.07 8.84
C PRO A 142 -11.16 8.74 8.52
N VAL A 143 -10.90 8.19 7.33
CA VAL A 143 -9.55 7.85 6.84
C VAL A 143 -9.48 7.99 5.31
N PRO A 144 -8.31 8.22 4.70
CA PRO A 144 -8.13 8.14 3.26
C PRO A 144 -8.50 6.75 2.71
N TYR A 145 -9.51 6.66 1.85
CA TYR A 145 -10.05 5.37 1.40
C TYR A 145 -10.19 5.28 -0.11
N PHE A 146 -10.99 6.15 -0.73
CA PHE A 146 -11.29 6.06 -2.17
C PHE A 146 -10.06 6.38 -3.03
N ASP A 147 -9.20 7.25 -2.52
CA ASP A 147 -7.92 7.63 -3.14
C ASP A 147 -6.72 6.92 -2.49
N ALA A 148 -6.95 5.88 -1.70
CA ALA A 148 -5.86 5.15 -1.05
C ALA A 148 -4.96 4.43 -2.07
N ALA A 149 -3.66 4.43 -1.78
CA ALA A 149 -2.61 3.86 -2.64
C ALA A 149 -2.53 4.49 -4.06
N GLU A 150 -3.11 5.69 -4.25
CA GLU A 150 -2.90 6.52 -5.43
C GLU A 150 -1.66 7.40 -5.26
N ALA A 151 -0.95 7.69 -6.35
CA ALA A 151 0.18 8.60 -6.36
C ALA A 151 -0.31 10.06 -6.40
N LYS A 152 -0.75 10.58 -5.25
CA LYS A 152 -1.23 11.97 -5.08
C LYS A 152 -0.47 12.67 -3.96
N ASP A 153 -0.20 13.96 -4.13
CA ASP A 153 0.51 14.78 -3.12
C ASP A 153 -0.32 15.00 -1.85
N VAL A 154 -1.64 15.10 -2.01
CA VAL A 154 -2.59 15.28 -0.91
C VAL A 154 -3.75 14.32 -1.14
N ILE A 155 -4.05 13.50 -0.14
CA ILE A 155 -5.16 12.56 -0.15
C ILE A 155 -6.13 12.97 0.96
N PRO A 156 -7.39 13.33 0.63
CA PRO A 156 -8.38 13.71 1.63
C PRO A 156 -8.80 12.50 2.47
N TYR A 157 -9.38 12.78 3.64
CA TYR A 157 -10.01 11.77 4.48
C TYR A 157 -11.43 11.55 4.01
N ASP A 158 -11.85 10.30 3.92
CA ASP A 158 -13.20 9.92 3.53
C ASP A 158 -14.06 9.67 4.78
N PRO A 159 -15.34 10.11 4.77
CA PRO A 159 -16.25 9.87 5.88
C PRO A 159 -16.50 8.37 6.10
N MET A 160 -16.54 7.95 7.37
CA MET A 160 -16.73 6.53 7.75
C MET A 160 -18.04 5.93 7.22
N ASP A 161 -19.13 6.71 7.17
CA ASP A 161 -20.41 6.26 6.59
C ASP A 161 -20.26 5.91 5.11
N LYS A 162 -19.53 6.74 4.35
CA LYS A 162 -19.26 6.49 2.92
C LYS A 162 -18.33 5.30 2.69
N ILE A 163 -17.37 5.11 3.57
CA ILE A 163 -16.49 3.94 3.56
C ILE A 163 -17.32 2.66 3.80
N TYR A 164 -18.21 2.66 4.79
CA TYR A 164 -19.08 1.53 5.07
C TYR A 164 -20.09 1.25 3.96
N ASP A 165 -20.68 2.30 3.36
CA ASP A 165 -21.53 2.17 2.18
C ASP A 165 -20.79 1.43 1.04
N ASP A 166 -19.49 1.69 0.87
CA ASP A 166 -18.67 1.01 -0.13
C ASP A 166 -18.40 -0.47 0.20
N PHE A 167 -18.18 -0.82 1.47
CA PHE A 167 -17.87 -2.19 1.87
C PHE A 167 -18.95 -3.21 1.46
N PHE A 168 -20.20 -2.78 1.36
CA PHE A 168 -21.33 -3.63 1.00
C PHE A 168 -21.68 -3.59 -0.48
N ARG A 169 -20.91 -2.85 -1.31
CA ARG A 169 -21.09 -2.91 -2.76
C ARG A 169 -20.64 -4.26 -3.32
N PRO A 170 -21.11 -4.64 -4.51
CA PRO A 170 -20.56 -5.76 -5.25
C PRO A 170 -19.03 -5.68 -5.29
N ALA A 171 -18.36 -6.83 -5.14
CA ALA A 171 -16.91 -6.86 -4.94
C ALA A 171 -16.14 -6.14 -6.07
N ASP A 172 -16.61 -6.22 -7.31
CA ASP A 172 -16.04 -5.53 -8.47
C ASP A 172 -16.15 -3.99 -8.40
N GLN A 173 -16.97 -3.45 -7.52
CA GLN A 173 -17.23 -2.01 -7.35
C GLN A 173 -16.59 -1.39 -6.10
N VAL A 174 -16.01 -2.21 -5.21
CA VAL A 174 -15.31 -1.77 -3.99
C VAL A 174 -14.12 -0.87 -4.34
N GLY A 175 -13.85 0.14 -3.50
CA GLY A 175 -12.85 1.19 -3.76
C GLY A 175 -13.25 2.15 -4.89
N CYS A 176 -14.45 1.94 -5.45
CA CYS A 176 -15.28 2.82 -6.24
C CYS A 176 -15.48 4.25 -5.71
N GLY A 177 -14.81 5.30 -6.18
CA GLY A 177 -15.36 6.65 -5.94
C GLY A 177 -16.86 6.70 -6.35
N PRO A 178 -17.76 7.42 -5.65
CA PRO A 178 -19.18 7.44 -6.00
C PRO A 178 -19.44 7.90 -7.45
N GLU A 179 -18.55 8.68 -8.03
CA GLU A 179 -18.60 9.13 -9.43
C GLU A 179 -18.17 8.06 -10.44
N SER A 180 -17.25 7.15 -10.07
CA SER A 180 -16.71 6.12 -10.98
C SER A 180 -17.51 4.81 -10.98
N ALA A 181 -18.45 4.62 -10.06
CA ALA A 181 -19.35 3.46 -10.05
C ALA A 181 -20.40 3.52 -11.18
N SER A 182 -20.82 4.73 -11.57
CA SER A 182 -21.80 4.97 -12.65
C SER A 182 -21.31 4.50 -14.03
N SER A 183 -20.00 4.57 -14.29
CA SER A 183 -19.44 4.21 -15.60
C SER A 183 -19.25 2.71 -15.82
N ARG A 184 -19.14 1.90 -14.75
CA ARG A 184 -18.99 0.43 -14.84
C ARG A 184 -20.29 -0.34 -14.92
N ASN A 185 -21.43 0.29 -14.58
CA ASN A 185 -22.77 -0.30 -14.68
C ASN A 185 -23.33 -0.38 -16.12
N LYS A 186 -22.53 -0.11 -17.16
CA LYS A 186 -22.97 -0.13 -18.57
C LYS A 186 -22.88 -1.50 -19.26
N GLY A 187 -22.74 -2.59 -18.51
CA GLY A 187 -22.62 -3.93 -19.09
C GLY A 187 -23.24 -5.00 -18.22
N PHE A 188 -24.56 -5.12 -18.31
CA PHE A 188 -25.29 -6.39 -18.21
C PHE A 188 -26.14 -6.52 -19.47
#